data_AF-A0A016S6H2-F1
#
_entry.id   AF-A0A016S6H2-F1
#
_cell.length_a   1.000
_cell.length_b   1.000
_cell.length_c   1.000
_cell.angle_alpha   90.00
_cell.angle_beta   90.00
_cell.angle_gamma   90.00
#
_symmetry.space_group_name_H-M   'P 1'
#
loop_
_entity.id
_entity.type
_entity.pdbx_description
1 polymer ?
#
loop_
_entity_poly.entity_id
_entity_poly.type
_entity_poly.pdbx_seq_one_letter_code
_entity_poly.pdbx_strand_id
1 'polypeptide(L)'
;MLAKSHYVSVEKVESGSNNKLEDAVTAFLKEEDVVRNEASTSFAATDKSGTVLGVCVSEVGSLFVNLKFSVRTDERKASTIMELLVKEAVKWARESFPHLLVLAEVKEEDVDNYEKLGFLKVTHVNFSYHLMFPPLYAQIEGLAVHGFSGDDSFTVGVLDSLKRIQAFQFVPLAALRHLMDVNKLGKSIVYTFSQLASQVQKAQLGAISEQVSQTLVKEEALLLDHAWGRLNTGHFSEVDECWRKLYAAISLVKAVRLASANQYLHAIAAVDLGLLMGDGIPEQLLQRYAQFCDGCLPLPSVVQENKISLAVPSKLPNSVDIPVFDELSRWDFVDRYLTRSEPVIVRGLNSHWPAVKNWSLSYLHAILCRRVVPVEQGSKYTDADWAQKLMTGSEFFNTCTLPVDEKGPLYLAQHRLFNQVPQLCHDFSLPLYCDHCEFEDVDKNCWIGPGGTVSPLHTDPRENLFSQISGRKFFRMVSPDESDKVYAYKDGIITNTSQVDVLNPDLDKFPEFAKAKCWDGVVEDGDVLFIPKGWWHLVASLTNSISISFWFDK
;
A
#
# COMPACT_ATOMS: atom_id res chain seq x y z
N MET A 1 -24.65 23.43 -18.53
CA MET A 1 -24.48 22.99 -19.93
C MET A 1 -23.47 21.85 -19.94
N LEU A 2 -23.93 20.65 -20.26
CA LEU A 2 -23.10 19.46 -20.40
C LEU A 2 -22.06 19.69 -21.51
N ALA A 3 -20.79 19.87 -21.14
CA ALA A 3 -19.71 19.87 -22.10
C ALA A 3 -19.70 18.50 -22.77
N LYS A 4 -19.97 18.45 -24.09
CA LYS A 4 -19.75 17.27 -24.93
C LYS A 4 -18.36 16.72 -24.57
N SER A 5 -18.31 15.53 -23.97
CA SER A 5 -17.08 14.78 -23.83
C SER A 5 -16.55 14.52 -25.23
N HIS A 6 -15.62 15.35 -25.66
CA HIS A 6 -14.81 15.06 -26.83
C HIS A 6 -13.91 13.93 -26.37
N TYR A 7 -14.15 12.74 -26.92
CA TYR A 7 -13.26 11.62 -26.66
C TYR A 7 -11.97 11.93 -27.41
N VAL A 8 -10.89 12.01 -26.66
CA VAL A 8 -9.53 12.06 -27.17
C VAL A 8 -8.91 10.71 -26.88
N SER A 9 -8.42 10.04 -27.92
CA SER A 9 -7.66 8.79 -27.82
C SER A 9 -6.19 9.08 -28.11
N VAL A 10 -5.29 8.30 -27.50
CA VAL A 10 -3.87 8.33 -27.83
C VAL A 10 -3.48 6.97 -28.36
N GLU A 11 -2.84 6.95 -29.53
CA GLU A 11 -2.44 5.71 -30.21
C GLU A 11 -0.93 5.75 -30.50
N LYS A 12 -0.27 4.60 -30.30
CA LYS A 12 1.12 4.38 -30.70
C LYS A 12 1.17 4.14 -32.21
N VAL A 13 2.06 4.83 -32.91
CA VAL A 13 2.24 4.78 -34.36
C VAL A 13 3.66 4.28 -34.66
N GLU A 14 3.75 3.11 -35.30
CA GLU A 14 5.01 2.49 -35.72
C GLU A 14 5.31 2.85 -37.18
N SER A 15 6.59 3.05 -37.50
CA SER A 15 7.04 3.36 -38.86
C SER A 15 6.99 2.12 -39.74
N GLY A 16 6.16 2.12 -40.80
CA GLY A 16 6.20 1.07 -41.82
C GLY A 16 4.87 0.61 -42.41
N SER A 17 3.77 1.31 -42.17
CA SER A 17 2.45 0.93 -42.69
C SER A 17 1.81 2.04 -43.52
N ASN A 18 1.17 1.73 -44.66
CA ASN A 18 0.38 2.71 -45.40
C ASN A 18 -0.99 2.94 -44.71
N ASN A 19 -0.97 3.48 -43.50
CA ASN A 19 -2.18 3.74 -42.72
C ASN A 19 -2.50 5.26 -42.70
N LYS A 20 -3.80 5.61 -42.67
CA LYS A 20 -4.28 7.01 -42.70
C LYS A 20 -3.79 7.86 -41.52
N LEU A 21 -3.54 7.24 -40.36
CA LEU A 21 -3.07 7.92 -39.17
C LEU A 21 -1.59 8.30 -39.30
N GLU A 22 -0.77 7.42 -39.86
CA GLU A 22 0.65 7.63 -40.14
C GLU A 22 0.83 8.79 -41.12
N ASP A 23 0.00 8.86 -42.17
CA ASP A 23 -0.04 10.00 -43.10
C ASP A 23 -0.39 11.32 -42.38
N ALA A 24 -1.41 11.29 -41.51
CA ALA A 24 -1.84 12.47 -40.75
C ALA A 24 -0.76 12.94 -39.76
N VAL A 25 -0.09 12.01 -39.07
CA VAL A 25 1.06 12.30 -38.19
C VAL A 25 2.23 12.83 -39.02
N THR A 26 2.47 12.30 -40.22
CA THR A 26 3.53 12.78 -41.11
C THR A 26 3.29 14.21 -41.55
N ALA A 27 2.06 14.53 -41.95
CA ALA A 27 1.66 15.89 -42.26
C ALA A 27 1.81 16.81 -41.04
N PHE A 28 1.44 16.31 -39.86
CA PHE A 28 1.61 17.04 -38.62
C PHE A 28 3.10 17.37 -38.39
N LEU A 29 4.01 16.40 -38.46
CA LEU A 29 5.43 16.62 -38.19
C LEU A 29 6.15 17.51 -39.22
N LYS A 30 5.73 17.50 -40.49
CA LYS A 30 6.31 18.38 -41.53
C LYS A 30 6.13 19.87 -41.26
N GLU A 31 5.08 20.23 -40.54
CA GLU A 31 4.82 21.61 -40.12
C GLU A 31 5.65 22.00 -38.86
N GLU A 32 6.39 21.08 -38.24
CA GLU A 32 7.18 21.29 -37.01
C GLU A 32 8.69 21.12 -37.18
N ASP A 33 9.20 20.97 -38.40
CA ASP A 33 10.64 20.75 -38.71
C ASP A 33 11.29 19.59 -37.92
N VAL A 34 10.53 18.53 -37.60
CA VAL A 34 11.06 17.36 -36.86
C VAL A 34 11.65 16.33 -37.83
N VAL A 35 12.95 16.05 -37.70
CA VAL A 35 13.65 15.02 -38.48
C VAL A 35 13.19 13.63 -38.02
N ARG A 36 12.65 12.82 -38.96
CA ARG A 36 12.30 11.42 -38.71
C ARG A 36 13.52 10.52 -38.90
N ASN A 37 13.81 9.68 -37.90
CA ASN A 37 14.82 8.62 -37.98
C ASN A 37 14.12 7.25 -38.05
N GLU A 38 14.76 6.24 -38.65
CA GLU A 38 14.18 4.90 -38.83
C GLU A 38 13.89 4.17 -37.51
N ALA A 39 14.46 4.63 -36.39
CA ALA A 39 14.21 4.11 -35.04
C ALA A 39 13.14 4.90 -34.25
N SER A 40 12.46 5.87 -34.86
CA SER A 40 11.49 6.74 -34.14
C SER A 40 10.14 6.07 -33.92
N THR A 41 9.66 6.05 -32.68
CA THR A 41 8.26 5.73 -32.36
C THR A 41 7.49 7.03 -32.16
N SER A 42 6.26 7.12 -32.69
CA SER A 42 5.41 8.30 -32.51
C SER A 42 4.13 7.95 -31.74
N PHE A 43 3.59 8.91 -31.00
CA PHE A 43 2.27 8.82 -30.39
C PHE A 43 1.39 9.93 -30.95
N ALA A 44 0.15 9.61 -31.29
CA ALA A 44 -0.80 10.58 -31.83
C ALA A 44 -2.03 10.67 -30.93
N ALA A 45 -2.39 11.88 -30.54
CA ALA A 45 -3.66 12.17 -29.90
C ALA A 45 -4.69 12.54 -30.97
N THR A 46 -5.80 11.82 -31.02
CA THR A 46 -6.85 11.99 -32.05
C THR A 46 -8.19 12.31 -31.42
N ASP A 47 -9.01 13.09 -32.14
CA ASP A 47 -10.44 13.17 -31.83
C ASP A 47 -11.23 12.01 -32.44
N LYS A 48 -12.54 11.96 -32.17
CA LYS A 48 -13.46 10.95 -32.74
C LYS A 48 -13.49 10.89 -34.26
N SER A 49 -13.09 11.96 -34.96
CA SER A 49 -13.07 12.01 -36.42
C SER A 49 -11.77 11.45 -37.01
N GLY A 50 -10.80 11.11 -36.16
CA GLY A 50 -9.44 10.71 -36.56
C GLY A 50 -8.53 11.90 -36.85
N THR A 51 -8.95 13.12 -36.50
CA THR A 51 -8.11 14.31 -36.67
C THR A 51 -7.02 14.30 -35.61
N VAL A 52 -5.76 14.39 -36.03
CA VAL A 52 -4.61 14.47 -35.13
C VAL A 52 -4.57 15.85 -34.47
N LEU A 53 -4.65 15.87 -33.16
CA LEU A 53 -4.64 17.08 -32.33
C LEU A 53 -3.26 17.38 -31.75
N GLY A 54 -2.42 16.36 -31.61
CA GLY A 54 -1.06 16.49 -31.11
C GLY A 54 -0.26 15.20 -31.32
N VAL A 55 1.06 15.33 -31.32
CA VAL A 55 2.01 14.24 -31.56
C VAL A 55 3.15 14.30 -30.55
N CYS A 56 3.60 13.13 -30.08
CA CYS A 56 4.91 12.95 -29.47
C CYS A 56 5.80 12.17 -30.43
N VAL A 57 7.03 12.64 -30.66
CA VAL A 57 8.09 11.90 -31.34
C VAL A 57 9.12 11.47 -30.31
N SER A 58 9.55 10.22 -30.40
CA SER A 58 10.64 9.70 -29.58
C SER A 58 11.90 9.50 -30.40
N GLU A 59 13.04 9.82 -29.77
CA GLU A 59 14.37 9.53 -30.27
C GLU A 59 15.08 8.66 -29.24
N VAL A 60 15.34 7.40 -29.60
CA VAL A 60 15.99 6.42 -28.71
C VAL A 60 17.49 6.47 -28.98
N GLY A 61 18.25 7.00 -28.03
CA GLY A 61 19.70 6.99 -28.03
C GLY A 61 20.30 5.83 -27.24
N SER A 62 21.62 5.87 -27.03
CA SER A 62 22.34 4.88 -26.22
C SER A 62 22.19 5.08 -24.71
N LEU A 63 21.83 6.28 -24.26
CA LEU A 63 21.73 6.66 -22.84
C LEU A 63 20.33 7.16 -22.43
N PHE A 64 19.54 7.66 -23.38
CA PHE A 64 18.25 8.26 -23.10
C PHE A 64 17.25 8.05 -24.23
N VAL A 65 15.97 8.16 -23.87
CA VAL A 65 14.84 8.33 -24.78
C VAL A 65 14.42 9.80 -24.69
N ASN A 66 14.63 10.56 -25.76
CA ASN A 66 14.20 11.95 -25.85
C ASN A 66 12.78 12.02 -26.41
N LEU A 67 11.88 12.71 -25.71
CA LEU A 67 10.48 12.89 -26.09
C LEU A 67 10.24 14.34 -26.48
N LYS A 68 9.78 14.56 -27.71
CA LYS A 68 9.42 15.87 -28.25
C LYS A 68 7.92 15.91 -28.52
N PHE A 69 7.24 16.89 -27.95
CA PHE A 69 5.78 17.00 -28.03
C PHE A 69 5.36 18.24 -28.78
N SER A 70 4.28 18.11 -29.56
CA SER A 70 3.64 19.22 -30.24
C SER A 70 2.13 19.05 -30.27
N VAL A 71 1.39 20.16 -30.13
CA VAL A 71 -0.08 20.18 -30.05
C VAL A 71 -0.62 21.35 -30.88
N ARG A 72 -1.60 21.08 -31.77
CA ARG A 72 -2.22 22.09 -32.65
C ARG A 72 -3.69 22.25 -32.36
N THR A 73 -4.00 23.10 -31.39
CA THR A 73 -5.39 23.41 -31.05
C THR A 73 -5.47 24.73 -30.29
N ASP A 74 -6.68 25.23 -30.07
CA ASP A 74 -6.92 26.30 -29.09
C ASP A 74 -6.21 26.01 -27.76
N GLU A 75 -5.71 27.08 -27.11
CA GLU A 75 -4.93 27.00 -25.87
C GLU A 75 -5.65 26.22 -24.76
N ARG A 76 -6.99 26.27 -24.72
CA ARG A 76 -7.78 25.64 -23.66
C ARG A 76 -7.75 24.12 -23.73
N LYS A 77 -7.65 23.53 -24.92
CA LYS A 77 -7.57 22.06 -25.10
C LYS A 77 -6.14 21.55 -25.17
N ALA A 78 -5.19 22.41 -25.54
CA ALA A 78 -3.79 22.02 -25.71
C ALA A 78 -3.22 21.35 -24.45
N SER A 79 -3.50 21.89 -23.27
CA SER A 79 -3.03 21.33 -21.99
C SER A 79 -3.52 19.90 -21.72
N THR A 80 -4.79 19.58 -22.03
CA THR A 80 -5.34 18.24 -21.82
C THR A 80 -4.75 17.22 -22.79
N ILE A 81 -4.52 17.62 -24.04
CA ILE A 81 -3.93 16.74 -25.06
C ILE A 81 -2.46 16.46 -24.75
N MET A 82 -1.72 17.51 -24.36
CA MET A 82 -0.34 17.39 -23.92
C MET A 82 -0.20 16.42 -22.75
N GLU A 83 -1.09 16.52 -21.76
CA GLU A 83 -1.11 15.60 -20.62
C GLU A 83 -1.31 14.14 -21.03
N LEU A 84 -2.27 13.86 -21.92
CA LEU A 84 -2.53 12.50 -22.41
C LEU A 84 -1.33 11.95 -23.20
N LEU A 85 -0.71 12.77 -24.05
CA LEU A 85 0.48 12.39 -24.80
C LEU A 85 1.66 12.10 -23.88
N VAL A 86 1.94 12.97 -22.91
CA VAL A 86 3.04 12.75 -21.95
C VAL A 86 2.81 11.48 -21.17
N LYS A 87 1.59 11.25 -20.67
CA LYS A 87 1.27 10.04 -19.90
C LYS A 87 1.59 8.76 -20.69
N GLU A 88 1.10 8.65 -21.92
CA GLU A 88 1.31 7.44 -22.74
C GLU A 88 2.76 7.32 -23.23
N ALA A 89 3.40 8.41 -23.65
CA ALA A 89 4.78 8.38 -24.14
C ALA A 89 5.78 8.04 -23.03
N VAL A 90 5.63 8.62 -21.84
CA VAL A 90 6.47 8.31 -20.67
C VAL A 90 6.27 6.86 -20.22
N LYS A 91 5.01 6.39 -20.18
CA LYS A 91 4.70 5.00 -19.86
C LYS A 91 5.43 4.05 -20.82
N TRP A 92 5.27 4.25 -22.12
CA TRP A 92 5.96 3.45 -23.13
C TRP A 92 7.47 3.48 -22.98
N ALA A 93 8.07 4.65 -22.78
CA ALA A 93 9.52 4.79 -22.68
C ALA A 93 10.07 4.00 -21.48
N ARG A 94 9.39 4.07 -20.33
CA ARG A 94 9.76 3.33 -19.12
C ARG A 94 9.62 1.81 -19.26
N GLU A 95 8.56 1.36 -19.94
CA GLU A 95 8.30 -0.08 -20.14
C GLU A 95 9.26 -0.68 -21.18
N SER A 96 9.56 0.07 -22.25
CA SER A 96 10.39 -0.42 -23.36
C SER A 96 11.89 -0.28 -23.09
N PHE A 97 12.29 0.75 -22.34
CA PHE A 97 13.70 1.11 -22.12
C PHE A 97 13.99 1.42 -20.64
N PRO A 98 13.84 0.44 -19.72
CA PRO A 98 13.96 0.67 -18.27
C PRO A 98 15.37 1.10 -17.81
N HIS A 99 16.39 0.96 -18.66
CA HIS A 99 17.79 1.32 -18.40
C HIS A 99 18.19 2.69 -18.95
N LEU A 100 17.28 3.34 -19.70
CA LEU A 100 17.51 4.65 -20.31
C LEU A 100 16.76 5.75 -19.57
N LEU A 101 17.35 6.95 -19.54
CA LEU A 101 16.69 8.14 -19.01
C LEU A 101 15.61 8.64 -19.96
N VAL A 102 14.48 9.11 -19.42
CA VAL A 102 13.44 9.78 -20.22
C VAL A 102 13.64 11.28 -20.14
N LEU A 103 13.89 11.91 -21.29
CA LEU A 103 14.18 13.33 -21.39
C LEU A 103 13.14 14.06 -22.25
N ALA A 104 13.05 15.37 -22.04
CA ALA A 104 12.38 16.29 -22.95
C ALA A 104 13.23 17.55 -23.09
N GLU A 105 13.34 18.06 -24.32
CA GLU A 105 13.94 19.36 -24.60
C GLU A 105 12.83 20.37 -24.86
N VAL A 106 12.83 21.47 -24.10
CA VAL A 106 11.72 22.42 -24.12
C VAL A 106 12.23 23.86 -24.11
N LYS A 107 11.46 24.77 -24.73
CA LYS A 107 11.70 26.21 -24.64
C LYS A 107 11.40 26.69 -23.23
N GLU A 108 12.08 27.77 -22.81
CA GLU A 108 11.93 28.36 -21.47
C GLU A 108 10.47 28.65 -21.09
N GLU A 109 9.68 29.15 -22.04
CA GLU A 109 8.25 29.48 -21.86
C GLU A 109 7.35 28.28 -21.54
N ASP A 110 7.78 27.06 -21.90
CA ASP A 110 7.00 25.83 -21.71
C ASP A 110 7.43 25.02 -20.48
N VAL A 111 8.56 25.36 -19.86
CA VAL A 111 9.15 24.56 -18.76
C VAL A 111 8.16 24.34 -17.62
N ASP A 112 7.44 25.39 -17.20
CA ASP A 112 6.48 25.30 -16.11
C ASP A 112 5.32 24.33 -16.42
N ASN A 113 4.98 24.13 -17.69
CA ASN A 113 3.96 23.15 -18.10
C ASN A 113 4.48 21.72 -17.93
N TYR A 114 5.73 21.46 -18.32
CA TYR A 114 6.35 20.14 -18.17
C TYR A 114 6.63 19.79 -16.71
N GLU A 115 7.03 20.76 -15.88
CA GLU A 115 7.21 20.54 -14.44
C GLU A 115 5.89 20.12 -13.76
N LYS A 116 4.75 20.72 -14.15
CA LYS A 116 3.41 20.31 -13.69
C LYS A 116 3.03 18.90 -14.15
N LEU A 117 3.63 18.42 -15.23
CA LEU A 117 3.47 17.05 -15.74
C LEU A 117 4.52 16.09 -15.15
N GLY A 118 5.36 16.53 -14.21
CA GLY A 118 6.28 15.67 -13.47
C GLY A 118 7.73 15.68 -13.93
N PHE A 119 8.07 16.46 -14.96
CA PHE A 119 9.47 16.61 -15.38
C PHE A 119 10.27 17.49 -14.41
N LEU A 120 11.58 17.25 -14.33
CA LEU A 120 12.54 17.95 -13.49
C LEU A 120 13.53 18.72 -14.36
N LYS A 121 13.83 19.98 -14.01
CA LYS A 121 14.89 20.75 -14.68
C LYS A 121 16.25 20.16 -14.36
N VAL A 122 17.05 19.90 -15.39
CA VAL A 122 18.40 19.35 -15.25
C VAL A 122 19.44 20.37 -15.66
N THR A 123 19.33 20.92 -16.87
CA THR A 123 20.23 21.98 -17.36
C THR A 123 19.53 22.91 -18.33
N HIS A 124 20.23 24.02 -18.60
CA HIS A 124 19.87 25.03 -19.57
C HIS A 124 21.02 25.19 -20.58
N VAL A 125 20.73 25.05 -21.87
CA VAL A 125 21.70 25.17 -22.97
C VAL A 125 21.06 25.99 -24.08
N ASN A 126 21.72 27.05 -24.57
CA ASN A 126 21.31 27.80 -25.77
C ASN A 126 19.80 28.13 -25.88
N PHE A 127 19.19 28.60 -24.79
CA PHE A 127 17.77 29.00 -24.70
C PHE A 127 16.73 27.84 -24.67
N SER A 128 17.19 26.59 -24.57
CA SER A 128 16.34 25.43 -24.25
C SER A 128 16.74 24.82 -22.90
N TYR A 129 15.77 24.17 -22.26
CA TYR A 129 15.98 23.39 -21.05
C TYR A 129 15.91 21.91 -21.37
N HIS A 130 16.88 21.16 -20.84
CA HIS A 130 16.78 19.71 -20.74
C HIS A 130 16.06 19.35 -19.46
N LEU A 131 14.94 18.65 -19.61
CA LEU A 131 14.16 18.14 -18.52
C LEU A 131 14.24 16.62 -18.47
N MET A 132 14.21 16.07 -17.27
CA MET A 132 14.20 14.62 -17.03
C MET A 132 12.88 14.23 -16.39
N PHE A 133 12.23 13.20 -16.92
CA PHE A 133 11.19 12.52 -16.15
C PHE A 133 11.87 11.63 -15.10
N PRO A 134 11.54 11.77 -13.81
CA PRO A 134 12.23 11.04 -12.74
C PRO A 134 12.12 9.53 -13.01
N PRO A 135 13.21 8.76 -12.93
CA PRO A 135 13.14 7.30 -13.03
C PRO A 135 12.43 6.72 -11.80
N LEU A 136 12.07 5.44 -11.90
CA LEU A 136 11.69 4.66 -10.73
C LEU A 136 12.92 4.46 -9.82
N TYR A 137 12.73 4.45 -8.51
CA TYR A 137 13.80 4.28 -7.52
C TYR A 137 14.61 3.00 -7.76
N ALA A 138 13.95 1.89 -8.05
CA ALA A 138 14.59 0.62 -8.34
C ALA A 138 15.44 0.65 -9.63
N GLN A 139 15.19 1.60 -10.54
CA GLN A 139 15.93 1.74 -11.78
C GLN A 139 17.22 2.57 -11.60
N ILE A 140 17.31 3.42 -10.57
CA ILE A 140 18.38 4.43 -10.44
C ILE A 140 19.79 3.82 -10.56
N GLU A 141 20.06 2.71 -9.87
CA GLU A 141 21.38 2.06 -9.87
C GLU A 141 21.76 1.43 -11.23
N GLY A 142 20.76 1.11 -12.05
CA GLY A 142 20.95 0.47 -13.37
C GLY A 142 20.90 1.44 -14.55
N LEU A 143 20.76 2.76 -14.31
CA LEU A 143 20.67 3.74 -15.38
C LEU A 143 22.01 3.96 -16.08
N ALA A 144 21.98 4.00 -17.41
CA ALA A 144 23.13 4.34 -18.22
C ALA A 144 23.41 5.86 -18.14
N VAL A 145 24.17 6.31 -17.12
CA VAL A 145 24.53 7.73 -16.93
C VAL A 145 26.05 7.96 -17.06
N HIS A 146 26.73 7.17 -17.88
CA HIS A 146 28.18 7.27 -18.07
C HIS A 146 28.54 7.96 -19.40
N GLY A 147 29.44 8.95 -19.32
CA GLY A 147 30.25 9.39 -20.45
C GLY A 147 29.54 10.26 -21.50
N PHE A 148 29.20 11.50 -21.14
CA PHE A 148 28.96 12.54 -22.14
C PHE A 148 30.30 13.22 -22.47
N SER A 149 30.78 13.09 -23.69
CA SER A 149 32.05 13.71 -24.12
C SER A 149 31.86 15.12 -24.70
N GLY A 150 30.95 15.94 -24.14
CA GLY A 150 30.66 17.25 -24.73
C GLY A 150 29.94 18.30 -23.89
N ASP A 151 29.25 17.94 -22.80
CA ASP A 151 28.60 18.92 -21.91
C ASP A 151 28.57 18.41 -20.46
N ASP A 152 29.57 18.81 -19.66
CA ASP A 152 29.73 18.38 -18.26
C ASP A 152 28.54 18.83 -17.40
N SER A 153 27.87 19.93 -17.77
CA SER A 153 26.79 20.51 -16.97
C SER A 153 25.56 19.58 -16.90
N PHE A 154 25.16 19.00 -18.03
CA PHE A 154 23.98 18.12 -18.13
C PHE A 154 24.16 16.86 -17.29
N THR A 155 25.29 16.19 -17.48
CA THR A 155 25.61 14.95 -16.75
C THR A 155 25.69 15.19 -15.25
N VAL A 156 26.31 16.29 -14.83
CA VAL A 156 26.39 16.67 -13.41
C VAL A 156 24.99 16.93 -12.83
N GLY A 157 24.13 17.67 -13.56
CA GLY A 157 22.75 17.95 -13.12
C GLY A 157 21.90 16.69 -12.97
N VAL A 158 22.01 15.74 -13.90
CA VAL A 158 21.30 14.45 -13.82
C VAL A 158 21.79 13.68 -12.60
N LEU A 159 23.11 13.51 -12.47
CA LEU A 159 23.69 12.72 -11.38
C LEU A 159 23.40 13.32 -10.01
N ASP A 160 23.39 14.66 -9.86
CA ASP A 160 22.98 15.31 -8.61
C ASP A 160 21.51 15.03 -8.30
N SER A 161 20.63 15.16 -9.29
CA SER A 161 19.20 14.88 -9.13
C SER A 161 18.94 13.42 -8.71
N LEU A 162 19.59 12.47 -9.39
CA LEU A 162 19.45 11.04 -9.07
C LEU A 162 19.96 10.71 -7.67
N LYS A 163 21.10 11.28 -7.25
CA LYS A 163 21.63 11.09 -5.89
C LYS A 163 20.67 11.62 -4.83
N ARG A 164 20.10 12.80 -5.03
CA ARG A 164 19.11 13.37 -4.09
C ARG A 164 17.84 12.54 -4.00
N ILE A 165 17.36 12.03 -5.14
CA ILE A 165 16.21 11.13 -5.19
C ILE A 165 16.51 9.84 -4.43
N GLN A 166 17.62 9.17 -4.75
CA GLN A 166 18.02 7.91 -4.10
C GLN A 166 18.17 8.06 -2.57
N ALA A 167 18.64 9.22 -2.11
CA ALA A 167 18.81 9.53 -0.69
C ALA A 167 17.53 10.08 -0.01
N PHE A 168 16.39 10.17 -0.71
CA PHE A 168 15.16 10.80 -0.23
C PHE A 168 15.29 12.28 0.19
N GLN A 169 16.36 12.94 -0.25
CA GLN A 169 16.55 14.39 -0.08
C GLN A 169 15.69 15.19 -1.06
N PHE A 170 15.20 14.55 -2.12
CA PHE A 170 14.27 15.13 -3.08
C PHE A 170 13.29 14.06 -3.58
N VAL A 171 11.99 14.27 -3.34
CA VAL A 171 10.91 13.38 -3.83
C VAL A 171 10.19 14.07 -5.00
N PRO A 172 10.11 13.43 -6.18
CA PRO A 172 9.46 14.02 -7.35
C PRO A 172 7.93 13.92 -7.29
N LEU A 173 7.32 14.69 -6.40
CA LEU A 173 5.89 14.68 -6.10
C LEU A 173 4.99 14.96 -7.31
N ALA A 174 5.41 15.84 -8.24
CA ALA A 174 4.60 16.20 -9.40
C ALA A 174 4.37 15.00 -10.35
N ALA A 175 5.30 14.04 -10.39
CA ALA A 175 5.16 12.81 -11.18
C ALA A 175 4.02 11.91 -10.70
N LEU A 176 3.56 12.05 -9.44
CA LEU A 176 2.43 11.28 -8.91
C LEU A 176 1.10 11.63 -9.60
N ARG A 177 1.02 12.75 -10.34
CA ARG A 177 -0.16 13.10 -11.16
C ARG A 177 -0.52 11.96 -12.13
N HIS A 178 0.47 11.21 -12.62
CA HIS A 178 0.25 10.12 -13.59
C HIS A 178 -0.52 8.92 -13.02
N LEU A 179 -0.64 8.83 -11.69
CA LEU A 179 -1.47 7.84 -11.01
C LEU A 179 -2.97 8.20 -11.04
N MET A 180 -3.31 9.41 -11.50
CA MET A 180 -4.67 9.95 -11.44
C MET A 180 -5.42 9.76 -12.76
N ASP A 181 -6.71 9.45 -12.65
CA ASP A 181 -7.65 9.49 -13.77
C ASP A 181 -8.57 10.72 -13.62
N VAL A 182 -8.40 11.67 -14.55
CA VAL A 182 -9.19 12.92 -14.61
C VAL A 182 -10.68 12.64 -14.79
N ASN A 183 -11.07 11.54 -15.44
CA ASN A 183 -12.48 11.19 -15.62
C ASN A 183 -13.13 10.71 -14.32
N LYS A 184 -12.34 10.11 -13.42
CA LYS A 184 -12.80 9.59 -12.13
C LYS A 184 -12.78 10.65 -11.04
N LEU A 185 -11.68 11.39 -10.95
CA LEU A 185 -11.45 12.40 -9.90
C LEU A 185 -12.03 13.77 -10.27
N GLY A 186 -12.11 14.09 -11.56
CA GLY A 186 -12.52 15.40 -12.04
C GLY A 186 -11.35 16.38 -12.18
N LYS A 187 -11.45 17.27 -13.19
CA LYS A 187 -10.38 18.22 -13.58
C LYS A 187 -9.89 19.10 -12.43
N SER A 188 -10.82 19.61 -11.62
CA SER A 188 -10.46 20.53 -10.53
C SER A 188 -9.56 19.88 -9.50
N ILE A 189 -9.83 18.62 -9.14
CA ILE A 189 -9.08 17.90 -8.10
C ILE A 189 -7.67 17.58 -8.59
N VAL A 190 -7.56 17.05 -9.82
CA VAL A 190 -6.25 16.72 -10.41
C VAL A 190 -5.41 18.00 -10.61
N TYR A 191 -6.05 19.10 -11.02
CA TYR A 191 -5.38 20.40 -11.12
C TYR A 191 -4.85 20.88 -9.77
N THR A 192 -5.70 20.92 -8.74
CA THR A 192 -5.31 21.36 -7.40
C THR A 192 -4.19 20.48 -6.84
N PHE A 193 -4.27 19.16 -6.99
CA PHE A 193 -3.20 18.26 -6.58
C PHE A 193 -1.88 18.60 -7.27
N SER A 194 -1.91 18.85 -8.59
CA SER A 194 -0.68 19.10 -9.35
C SER A 194 -0.03 20.43 -8.99
N GLN A 195 -0.84 21.45 -8.66
CA GLN A 195 -0.33 22.71 -8.12
C GLN A 195 0.33 22.50 -6.76
N LEU A 196 -0.38 21.82 -5.84
CA LEU A 196 0.13 21.50 -4.51
C LEU A 196 1.45 20.71 -4.58
N ALA A 197 1.46 19.60 -5.34
CA ALA A 197 2.63 18.74 -5.52
C ALA A 197 3.82 19.50 -6.13
N SER A 198 3.59 20.33 -7.16
CA SER A 198 4.64 21.14 -7.78
C SER A 198 5.23 22.18 -6.82
N GLN A 199 4.39 22.85 -6.04
CA GLN A 199 4.85 23.85 -5.07
C GLN A 199 5.66 23.21 -3.92
N VAL A 200 5.19 22.10 -3.34
CA VAL A 200 5.96 21.34 -2.34
C VAL A 200 7.23 20.74 -2.95
N GLN A 201 7.20 20.34 -4.22
CA GLN A 201 8.39 19.86 -4.90
C GLN A 201 9.45 20.96 -5.02
N LYS A 202 9.08 22.16 -5.50
CA LYS A 202 9.97 23.32 -5.60
C LYS A 202 10.52 23.73 -4.23
N ALA A 203 9.71 23.58 -3.18
CA ALA A 203 10.12 23.84 -1.82
C ALA A 203 11.24 22.93 -1.29
N GLN A 204 11.38 21.70 -1.79
CA GLN A 204 12.50 20.84 -1.40
C GLN A 204 13.86 21.39 -1.89
N LEU A 205 13.84 22.27 -2.90
CA LEU A 205 15.03 22.85 -3.51
C LEU A 205 15.37 24.25 -2.96
N GLY A 206 14.58 24.79 -2.02
CA GLY A 206 14.78 26.15 -1.50
C GLY A 206 13.97 26.43 -0.24
N ALA A 207 13.86 27.69 0.16
CA ALA A 207 13.01 28.09 1.27
C ALA A 207 11.64 28.56 0.77
N ILE A 208 10.56 28.11 1.40
CA ILE A 208 9.21 28.64 1.16
C ILE A 208 8.96 29.84 2.07
N SER A 209 8.32 30.89 1.55
CA SER A 209 7.78 31.95 2.40
C SER A 209 6.66 31.43 3.31
N GLU A 210 6.49 32.05 4.49
CA GLU A 210 5.45 31.66 5.45
C GLU A 210 4.04 31.71 4.85
N GLN A 211 3.74 32.73 4.03
CA GLN A 211 2.46 32.88 3.35
C GLN A 211 2.16 31.72 2.40
N VAL A 212 3.15 31.28 1.61
CA VAL A 212 2.98 30.13 0.71
C VAL A 212 2.81 28.85 1.53
N SER A 213 3.57 28.68 2.62
CA SER A 213 3.39 27.54 3.53
C SER A 213 1.97 27.44 4.09
N GLN A 214 1.34 28.55 4.49
CA GLN A 214 -0.04 28.55 4.99
C GLN A 214 -1.06 28.17 3.90
N THR A 215 -0.85 28.64 2.67
CA THR A 215 -1.70 28.28 1.53
C THR A 215 -1.59 26.78 1.22
N LEU A 216 -0.38 26.23 1.22
CA LEU A 216 -0.13 24.80 0.99
C LEU A 216 -0.87 23.92 2.01
N VAL A 217 -0.82 24.29 3.29
CA VAL A 217 -1.54 23.56 4.37
C VAL A 217 -3.05 23.55 4.12
N LYS A 218 -3.63 24.67 3.66
CA LYS A 218 -5.07 24.76 3.38
C LYS A 218 -5.47 23.92 2.16
N GLU A 219 -4.70 23.97 1.08
CA GLU A 219 -4.95 23.17 -0.13
C GLU A 219 -4.80 21.67 0.14
N GLU A 220 -3.76 21.29 0.89
CA GLU A 220 -3.53 19.93 1.37
C GLU A 220 -4.72 19.42 2.20
N ALA A 221 -5.15 20.18 3.20
CA ALA A 221 -6.29 19.81 4.05
C ALA A 221 -7.58 19.65 3.23
N LEU A 222 -7.86 20.58 2.32
CA LEU A 222 -9.04 20.51 1.44
C LEU A 222 -9.05 19.24 0.60
N LEU A 223 -7.92 18.87 0.01
CA LEU A 223 -7.80 17.67 -0.82
C LEU A 223 -7.91 16.39 0.02
N LEU A 224 -7.29 16.35 1.20
CA LEU A 224 -7.40 15.23 2.14
C LEU A 224 -8.84 15.04 2.60
N ASP A 225 -9.53 16.11 3.01
CA ASP A 225 -10.92 16.06 3.47
C ASP A 225 -11.85 15.58 2.35
N HIS A 226 -11.62 16.05 1.12
CA HIS A 226 -12.42 15.63 -0.03
C HIS A 226 -12.20 14.15 -0.37
N ALA A 227 -10.94 13.71 -0.43
CA ALA A 227 -10.60 12.31 -0.67
C ALA A 227 -11.11 11.41 0.46
N TRP A 228 -10.94 11.81 1.72
CA TRP A 228 -11.46 11.13 2.90
C TRP A 228 -12.98 10.93 2.81
N GLY A 229 -13.71 12.00 2.47
CA GLY A 229 -15.15 11.94 2.30
C GLY A 229 -15.57 10.87 1.29
N ARG A 230 -14.82 10.70 0.20
CA ARG A 230 -15.05 9.66 -0.82
C ARG A 230 -14.68 8.26 -0.36
N LEU A 231 -13.59 8.12 0.40
CA LEU A 231 -13.19 6.82 0.96
C LEU A 231 -14.22 6.28 1.97
N ASN A 232 -15.01 7.18 2.58
CA ASN A 232 -16.01 6.85 3.58
C ASN A 232 -17.46 6.90 3.04
N THR A 233 -17.65 6.93 1.71
CA THR A 233 -18.98 6.71 1.11
C THR A 233 -19.19 5.23 0.78
N GLY A 234 -19.96 4.53 1.61
CA GLY A 234 -20.33 3.13 1.36
C GLY A 234 -19.27 2.13 1.81
N HIS A 235 -19.29 0.92 1.22
CA HIS A 235 -18.34 -0.13 1.58
C HIS A 235 -16.96 0.16 0.96
N PHE A 236 -15.88 0.05 1.74
CA PHE A 236 -14.54 0.46 1.29
C PHE A 236 -14.11 -0.25 0.00
N SER A 237 -14.48 -1.52 -0.20
CA SER A 237 -14.17 -2.30 -1.41
C SER A 237 -14.81 -1.74 -2.69
N GLU A 238 -15.89 -0.97 -2.58
CA GLU A 238 -16.60 -0.37 -3.72
C GLU A 238 -16.01 0.98 -4.13
N VAL A 239 -15.12 1.54 -3.30
CA VAL A 239 -14.47 2.82 -3.59
C VAL A 239 -13.45 2.64 -4.72
N ASP A 240 -13.61 3.46 -5.77
CA ASP A 240 -12.71 3.46 -6.93
C ASP A 240 -11.25 3.71 -6.49
N GLU A 241 -10.34 2.86 -6.98
CA GLU A 241 -8.93 2.86 -6.63
C GLU A 241 -8.25 4.22 -6.86
N CYS A 242 -8.75 5.03 -7.80
CA CYS A 242 -8.22 6.38 -8.05
C CYS A 242 -8.31 7.28 -6.81
N TRP A 243 -9.35 7.13 -5.98
CA TRP A 243 -9.49 7.90 -4.74
C TRP A 243 -8.48 7.46 -3.68
N ARG A 244 -8.18 6.15 -3.60
CA ARG A 244 -7.17 5.59 -2.70
C ARG A 244 -5.76 6.06 -3.10
N LYS A 245 -5.46 6.04 -4.40
CA LYS A 245 -4.22 6.57 -4.99
C LYS A 245 -4.07 8.06 -4.71
N LEU A 246 -5.14 8.84 -4.89
CA LEU A 246 -5.14 10.28 -4.59
C LEU A 246 -4.84 10.54 -3.11
N TYR A 247 -5.53 9.84 -2.20
CA TYR A 247 -5.32 10.02 -0.75
C TYR A 247 -3.87 9.69 -0.35
N ALA A 248 -3.33 8.57 -0.85
CA ALA A 248 -1.96 8.16 -0.62
C ALA A 248 -0.95 9.20 -1.18
N ALA A 249 -1.20 9.73 -2.38
CA ALA A 249 -0.33 10.73 -3.00
C ALA A 249 -0.32 12.06 -2.22
N ILE A 250 -1.49 12.55 -1.79
CA ILE A 250 -1.57 13.78 -0.97
C ILE A 250 -0.89 13.55 0.39
N SER A 251 -1.03 12.36 0.97
CA SER A 251 -0.37 11.99 2.21
C SER A 251 1.16 12.01 2.10
N LEU A 252 1.71 11.57 0.97
CA LEU A 252 3.14 11.70 0.69
C LEU A 252 3.57 13.16 0.50
N VAL A 253 2.78 13.97 -0.22
CA VAL A 253 3.05 15.42 -0.35
C VAL A 253 3.09 16.09 1.02
N LYS A 254 2.13 15.78 1.88
CA LYS A 254 2.08 16.24 3.27
C LYS A 254 3.32 15.80 4.07
N ALA A 255 3.67 14.52 3.97
CA ALA A 255 4.84 13.98 4.66
C ALA A 255 6.12 14.71 4.25
N VAL A 256 6.33 14.93 2.95
CA VAL A 256 7.48 15.67 2.43
C VAL A 256 7.51 17.11 2.94
N ARG A 257 6.37 17.81 2.91
CA ARG A 257 6.27 19.17 3.46
C ARG A 257 6.63 19.23 4.95
N LEU A 258 6.14 18.28 5.73
CA LEU A 258 6.41 18.18 7.17
C LEU A 258 7.89 17.84 7.44
N ALA A 259 8.47 16.90 6.70
CA ALA A 259 9.87 16.53 6.80
C ALA A 259 10.82 17.69 6.44
N SER A 260 10.49 18.49 5.41
CA SER A 260 11.22 19.72 5.08
C SER A 260 11.20 20.77 6.20
N ALA A 261 10.24 20.69 7.12
CA ALA A 261 10.17 21.50 8.33
C ALA A 261 10.75 20.79 9.58
N ASN A 262 11.49 19.69 9.40
CA ASN A 262 12.04 18.82 10.46
C ASN A 262 10.97 18.19 11.38
N GLN A 263 9.72 18.07 10.91
CA GLN A 263 8.61 17.47 11.66
C GLN A 263 8.46 15.97 11.33
N TYR A 264 9.55 15.20 11.44
CA TYR A 264 9.62 13.81 10.97
C TYR A 264 8.56 12.87 11.59
N LEU A 265 8.22 13.02 12.88
CA LEU A 265 7.16 12.23 13.51
C LEU A 265 5.78 12.44 12.84
N HIS A 266 5.47 13.70 12.51
CA HIS A 266 4.23 14.03 11.81
C HIS A 266 4.27 13.57 10.35
N ALA A 267 5.45 13.57 9.73
CA ALA A 267 5.65 13.02 8.38
C ALA A 267 5.39 11.51 8.34
N ILE A 268 5.93 10.74 9.31
CA ILE A 268 5.66 9.30 9.44
C ILE A 268 4.15 9.05 9.64
N ALA A 269 3.49 9.82 10.52
CA ALA A 269 2.05 9.70 10.72
C ALA A 269 1.25 10.00 9.44
N ALA A 270 1.64 11.01 8.66
CA ALA A 270 1.02 11.30 7.37
C ALA A 270 1.21 10.14 6.38
N VAL A 271 2.42 9.57 6.29
CA VAL A 271 2.69 8.37 5.47
C VAL A 271 1.79 7.22 5.87
N ASP A 272 1.71 6.90 7.17
CA ASP A 272 0.95 5.76 7.65
C ASP A 272 -0.56 5.93 7.43
N LEU A 273 -1.10 7.13 7.56
CA LEU A 273 -2.48 7.41 7.15
C LEU A 273 -2.67 7.17 5.65
N GLY A 274 -1.71 7.56 4.82
CA GLY A 274 -1.70 7.27 3.38
C GLY A 274 -1.69 5.77 3.07
N LEU A 275 -1.02 4.95 3.89
CA LEU A 275 -0.96 3.49 3.75
C LEU A 275 -2.21 2.78 4.30
N LEU A 276 -2.82 3.32 5.36
CA LEU A 276 -4.00 2.73 5.99
C LEU A 276 -5.28 3.02 5.20
N MET A 277 -5.39 4.22 4.63
CA MET A 277 -6.60 4.70 3.94
C MET A 277 -6.47 4.67 2.41
N GLY A 278 -5.24 4.78 1.92
CA GLY A 278 -4.94 4.76 0.50
C GLY A 278 -4.24 3.47 0.08
N ASP A 279 -3.85 3.41 -1.19
CA ASP A 279 -3.02 2.34 -1.76
C ASP A 279 -2.49 2.79 -3.13
N GLY A 280 -1.63 1.99 -3.76
CA GLY A 280 -1.29 2.12 -5.17
C GLY A 280 -0.23 3.17 -5.50
N ILE A 281 0.59 3.57 -4.52
CA ILE A 281 1.84 4.28 -4.79
C ILE A 281 2.92 3.25 -5.14
N PRO A 282 3.52 3.31 -6.34
CA PRO A 282 4.53 2.34 -6.77
C PRO A 282 5.76 2.29 -5.86
N GLU A 283 6.51 1.20 -5.98
CA GLU A 283 7.85 1.02 -5.38
C GLU A 283 7.93 1.11 -3.86
N GLN A 284 6.78 0.95 -3.18
CA GLN A 284 6.67 1.13 -1.75
C GLN A 284 7.18 2.50 -1.29
N LEU A 285 6.95 3.53 -2.12
CA LEU A 285 7.53 4.87 -1.92
C LEU A 285 7.16 5.46 -0.56
N LEU A 286 5.91 5.28 -0.13
CA LEU A 286 5.43 5.68 1.20
C LEU A 286 6.24 4.98 2.30
N GLN A 287 6.37 3.66 2.24
CA GLN A 287 7.09 2.84 3.22
C GLN A 287 8.56 3.25 3.31
N ARG A 288 9.23 3.42 2.16
CA ARG A 288 10.62 3.89 2.09
C ARG A 288 10.77 5.31 2.66
N TYR A 289 9.81 6.20 2.40
CA TYR A 289 9.84 7.55 2.94
C TYR A 289 9.64 7.60 4.46
N ALA A 290 8.77 6.75 5.02
CA ALA A 290 8.65 6.58 6.47
C ALA A 290 9.98 6.08 7.07
N GLN A 291 10.65 5.12 6.41
CA GLN A 291 11.96 4.63 6.86
C GLN A 291 13.04 5.72 6.83
N PHE A 292 13.06 6.55 5.78
CA PHE A 292 13.93 7.72 5.72
C PHE A 292 13.66 8.69 6.88
N CYS A 293 12.40 9.05 7.12
CA CYS A 293 12.03 9.95 8.22
C CYS A 293 12.39 9.38 9.59
N ASP A 294 12.24 8.06 9.76
CA ASP A 294 12.59 7.36 11.00
C ASP A 294 14.11 7.40 11.26
N GLY A 295 14.93 7.25 10.23
CA GLY A 295 16.38 7.36 10.30
C GLY A 295 16.90 8.76 10.65
N CYS A 296 16.07 9.81 10.49
CA CYS A 296 16.40 11.17 10.91
C CYS A 296 16.15 11.43 12.41
N LEU A 297 15.54 10.48 13.12
CA LEU A 297 15.16 10.61 14.52
C LEU A 297 16.09 9.75 15.41
N PRO A 298 16.21 10.06 16.72
CA PRO A 298 17.08 9.31 17.63
C PRO A 298 16.67 7.84 17.77
N LEU A 299 17.44 6.98 18.42
CA LEU A 299 16.97 5.62 18.69
C LEU A 299 15.77 5.61 19.66
N PRO A 300 14.79 4.70 19.49
CA PRO A 300 13.64 4.61 20.38
C PRO A 300 14.02 4.07 21.75
N SER A 301 13.23 4.44 22.76
CA SER A 301 13.36 3.93 24.13
C SER A 301 13.01 2.44 24.20
N VAL A 302 13.61 1.72 25.15
CA VAL A 302 13.23 0.33 25.46
C VAL A 302 11.93 0.33 26.28
N VAL A 303 11.01 -0.57 25.95
CA VAL A 303 9.75 -0.77 26.70
C VAL A 303 9.94 -1.88 27.71
N GLN A 304 9.37 -1.70 28.89
CA GLN A 304 9.25 -2.79 29.87
C GLN A 304 7.96 -3.56 29.62
N GLU A 305 8.07 -4.88 29.58
CA GLU A 305 6.93 -5.76 29.37
C GLU A 305 6.49 -6.41 30.68
N ASN A 306 5.21 -6.27 31.02
CA ASN A 306 4.62 -7.11 32.06
C ASN A 306 4.30 -8.48 31.47
N LYS A 307 4.81 -9.54 32.10
CA LYS A 307 4.50 -10.90 31.69
C LYS A 307 3.12 -11.30 32.22
N ILE A 308 2.22 -11.62 31.30
CA ILE A 308 0.91 -12.21 31.61
C ILE A 308 0.97 -13.69 31.27
N SER A 309 0.43 -14.53 32.16
CA SER A 309 0.23 -15.95 31.92
C SER A 309 -1.10 -16.38 32.54
N LEU A 310 -2.03 -16.78 31.68
CA LEU A 310 -3.36 -17.24 32.03
C LEU A 310 -3.45 -18.76 31.89
N ALA A 311 -4.32 -19.37 32.68
CA ALA A 311 -4.61 -20.80 32.56
C ALA A 311 -5.36 -21.09 31.25
N VAL A 312 -5.17 -22.29 30.71
CA VAL A 312 -5.98 -22.79 29.60
C VAL A 312 -7.44 -22.86 30.07
N PRO A 313 -8.42 -22.32 29.31
CA PRO A 313 -9.84 -22.44 29.62
C PRO A 313 -10.26 -23.89 29.87
N SER A 314 -11.24 -24.09 30.74
CA SER A 314 -11.78 -25.42 31.02
C SER A 314 -12.42 -26.03 29.78
N LYS A 315 -12.14 -27.33 29.57
CA LYS A 315 -12.76 -28.11 28.50
C LYS A 315 -14.27 -28.22 28.74
N LEU A 316 -15.08 -27.90 27.73
CA LEU A 316 -16.53 -28.07 27.86
C LEU A 316 -16.91 -29.55 27.72
N PRO A 317 -18.06 -29.99 28.26
CA PRO A 317 -18.52 -31.37 28.15
C PRO A 317 -18.67 -31.86 26.69
N ASN A 318 -18.92 -30.94 25.75
CA ASN A 318 -19.09 -31.18 24.33
C ASN A 318 -17.82 -30.90 23.49
N SER A 319 -16.65 -30.78 24.14
CA SER A 319 -15.38 -30.50 23.46
C SER A 319 -14.51 -31.74 23.26
N VAL A 320 -13.92 -31.85 22.08
CA VAL A 320 -12.83 -32.78 21.75
C VAL A 320 -11.54 -32.00 21.49
N ASP A 321 -10.40 -32.68 21.38
CA ASP A 321 -9.13 -32.01 21.06
C ASP A 321 -8.95 -31.86 19.55
N ILE A 322 -8.39 -30.72 19.11
CA ILE A 322 -7.90 -30.55 17.74
C ILE A 322 -6.75 -31.54 17.51
N PRO A 323 -6.71 -32.29 16.39
CA PRO A 323 -5.61 -33.19 16.08
C PRO A 323 -4.28 -32.44 16.06
N VAL A 324 -3.25 -33.03 16.68
CA VAL A 324 -1.91 -32.45 16.81
C VAL A 324 -0.88 -33.42 16.24
N PHE A 325 0.05 -32.92 15.43
CA PHE A 325 1.16 -33.68 14.87
C PHE A 325 2.47 -32.92 15.04
N ASP A 326 3.56 -33.63 15.33
CA ASP A 326 4.91 -33.06 15.30
C ASP A 326 5.45 -32.96 13.86
N GLU A 327 5.05 -33.92 13.02
CA GLU A 327 5.38 -33.93 11.60
C GLU A 327 4.13 -34.34 10.81
N LEU A 328 3.80 -33.54 9.79
CA LEU A 328 2.69 -33.82 8.87
C LEU A 328 3.14 -33.46 7.46
N SER A 329 3.24 -34.48 6.60
CA SER A 329 3.68 -34.28 5.22
C SER A 329 2.70 -33.38 4.46
N ARG A 330 3.17 -32.68 3.43
CA ARG A 330 2.27 -31.90 2.56
C ARG A 330 1.16 -32.78 1.98
N TRP A 331 1.46 -34.04 1.66
CA TRP A 331 0.47 -34.91 1.05
C TRP A 331 -0.63 -35.32 2.04
N ASP A 332 -0.24 -35.71 3.26
CA ASP A 332 -1.17 -36.03 4.33
C ASP A 332 -2.01 -34.81 4.72
N PHE A 333 -1.40 -33.62 4.76
CA PHE A 333 -2.12 -32.37 5.00
C PHE A 333 -3.22 -32.16 3.95
N VAL A 334 -2.88 -32.28 2.66
CA VAL A 334 -3.86 -32.05 1.59
C VAL A 334 -4.96 -33.12 1.60
N ASP A 335 -4.61 -34.41 1.66
CA ASP A 335 -5.58 -35.52 1.59
C ASP A 335 -6.52 -35.55 2.81
N ARG A 336 -5.98 -35.33 4.01
CA ARG A 336 -6.71 -35.55 5.25
C ARG A 336 -7.33 -34.29 5.85
N TYR A 337 -6.77 -33.10 5.59
CA TYR A 337 -7.18 -31.87 6.26
C TYR A 337 -7.69 -30.82 5.28
N LEU A 338 -6.90 -30.46 4.26
CA LEU A 338 -7.32 -29.44 3.29
C LEU A 338 -8.53 -29.90 2.46
N THR A 339 -8.50 -31.14 1.95
CA THR A 339 -9.59 -31.70 1.12
C THR A 339 -10.87 -31.92 1.93
N ARG A 340 -10.71 -32.34 3.19
CA ARG A 340 -11.84 -32.64 4.10
C ARG A 340 -12.34 -31.43 4.88
N SER A 341 -11.65 -30.29 4.76
CA SER A 341 -11.91 -29.08 5.53
C SER A 341 -11.95 -29.36 7.04
N GLU A 342 -10.92 -30.01 7.58
CA GLU A 342 -10.77 -30.29 9.02
C GLU A 342 -9.56 -29.55 9.61
N PRO A 343 -9.66 -29.02 10.85
CA PRO A 343 -8.56 -28.31 11.49
C PRO A 343 -7.47 -29.26 11.98
N VAL A 344 -6.23 -28.76 12.02
CA VAL A 344 -5.08 -29.49 12.54
C VAL A 344 -4.01 -28.54 13.06
N ILE A 345 -3.36 -28.91 14.16
CA ILE A 345 -2.17 -28.24 14.69
C ILE A 345 -0.94 -29.05 14.28
N VAL A 346 0.05 -28.37 13.70
CA VAL A 346 1.37 -28.93 13.41
C VAL A 346 2.40 -28.24 14.29
N ARG A 347 3.01 -28.99 15.19
CA ARG A 347 3.92 -28.47 16.21
C ARG A 347 5.21 -28.03 15.59
N GLY A 348 5.66 -26.84 15.96
CA GLY A 348 6.97 -26.32 15.62
C GLY A 348 7.30 -26.22 14.12
N LEU A 349 6.31 -26.30 13.22
CA LEU A 349 6.50 -26.24 11.77
C LEU A 349 7.35 -25.02 11.35
N ASN A 350 7.10 -23.88 11.99
CA ASN A 350 7.75 -22.61 11.69
C ASN A 350 8.83 -22.22 12.70
N SER A 351 9.26 -23.11 13.60
CA SER A 351 10.29 -22.84 14.63
C SER A 351 11.63 -22.36 14.07
N HIS A 352 11.89 -22.63 12.80
CA HIS A 352 13.12 -22.25 12.12
C HIS A 352 13.16 -20.76 11.71
N TRP A 353 12.00 -20.09 11.62
CA TRP A 353 11.89 -18.70 11.16
C TRP A 353 12.62 -17.72 12.09
N PRO A 354 13.32 -16.71 11.53
CA PRO A 354 13.86 -15.59 12.31
C PRO A 354 12.79 -14.91 13.18
N ALA A 355 11.56 -14.80 12.70
CA ALA A 355 10.46 -14.20 13.45
C ALA A 355 10.22 -14.93 14.77
N VAL A 356 10.13 -16.26 14.77
CA VAL A 356 9.90 -17.07 15.98
C VAL A 356 11.06 -16.96 16.97
N LYS A 357 12.30 -16.82 16.46
CA LYS A 357 13.50 -16.72 17.31
C LYS A 357 13.71 -15.34 17.92
N ASN A 358 13.31 -14.28 17.22
CA ASN A 358 13.74 -12.91 17.52
C ASN A 358 12.59 -11.98 17.92
N TRP A 359 11.36 -12.24 17.47
CA TRP A 359 10.27 -11.32 17.72
C TRP A 359 9.80 -11.39 19.17
N SER A 360 9.79 -10.22 19.79
CA SER A 360 9.24 -9.91 21.11
C SER A 360 8.48 -8.60 20.99
N LEU A 361 7.68 -8.24 22.00
CA LEU A 361 7.02 -6.94 22.00
C LEU A 361 8.05 -5.80 22.00
N SER A 362 9.18 -5.97 22.69
CA SER A 362 10.31 -5.03 22.71
C SER A 362 10.96 -4.89 21.33
N TYR A 363 11.19 -5.99 20.62
CA TYR A 363 11.72 -5.97 19.25
C TYR A 363 10.77 -5.23 18.30
N LEU A 364 9.48 -5.58 18.33
CA LEU A 364 8.48 -4.94 17.47
C LEU A 364 8.25 -3.48 17.87
N HIS A 365 8.34 -3.12 19.15
CA HIS A 365 8.31 -1.72 19.56
C HIS A 365 9.45 -0.93 18.92
N ALA A 366 10.68 -1.44 18.92
CA ALA A 366 11.80 -0.72 18.30
C ALA A 366 11.55 -0.39 16.82
N ILE A 367 10.81 -1.24 16.12
CA ILE A 367 10.47 -1.07 14.69
C ILE A 367 9.21 -0.20 14.50
N LEU A 368 8.21 -0.36 15.39
CA LEU A 368 6.87 0.18 15.20
C LEU A 368 6.55 1.41 16.06
N CYS A 369 7.43 1.79 17.01
CA CYS A 369 7.16 2.83 18.00
C CYS A 369 6.62 4.16 17.42
N ARG A 370 7.04 4.52 16.21
CA ARG A 370 6.63 5.75 15.53
C ARG A 370 5.58 5.54 14.47
N ARG A 371 5.26 4.29 14.15
CA ARG A 371 4.25 3.96 13.16
C ARG A 371 2.86 4.18 13.76
N VAL A 372 1.93 4.63 12.94
CA VAL A 372 0.51 4.71 13.32
C VAL A 372 -0.13 3.35 13.04
N VAL A 373 -0.74 2.74 14.05
CA VAL A 373 -1.32 1.40 13.97
C VAL A 373 -2.80 1.42 14.35
N PRO A 374 -3.65 0.62 13.69
CA PRO A 374 -5.02 0.39 14.13
C PRO A 374 -5.03 -0.57 15.32
N VAL A 375 -5.77 -0.18 16.35
CA VAL A 375 -5.88 -0.93 17.60
C VAL A 375 -7.33 -1.02 18.01
N GLU A 376 -7.77 -2.23 18.33
CA GLU A 376 -9.02 -2.50 19.01
C GLU A 376 -8.87 -2.25 20.51
N GLN A 377 -9.82 -1.54 21.11
CA GLN A 377 -9.91 -1.37 22.55
C GLN A 377 -11.27 -1.90 23.02
N GLY A 378 -11.24 -2.85 23.96
CA GLY A 378 -12.43 -3.50 24.50
C GLY A 378 -12.19 -4.98 24.78
N SER A 379 -13.06 -5.62 25.56
CA SER A 379 -12.96 -7.06 25.83
C SER A 379 -13.18 -7.91 24.57
N LYS A 380 -14.20 -7.57 23.79
CA LYS A 380 -14.58 -8.23 22.53
C LYS A 380 -15.18 -7.21 21.58
N TYR A 381 -15.00 -7.38 20.26
CA TYR A 381 -15.60 -6.50 19.25
C TYR A 381 -17.14 -6.59 19.15
N THR A 382 -17.74 -7.56 19.85
CA THR A 382 -19.19 -7.68 20.02
C THR A 382 -19.75 -6.80 21.14
N ASP A 383 -18.90 -6.22 21.97
CA ASP A 383 -19.32 -5.44 23.14
C ASP A 383 -19.63 -4.00 22.76
N ALA A 384 -20.59 -3.38 23.46
CA ALA A 384 -21.06 -2.02 23.15
C ALA A 384 -19.98 -0.93 23.34
N ASP A 385 -18.99 -1.19 24.22
CA ASP A 385 -17.90 -0.26 24.52
C ASP A 385 -16.66 -0.48 23.64
N TRP A 386 -16.71 -1.42 22.68
CA TRP A 386 -15.59 -1.65 21.77
C TRP A 386 -15.41 -0.48 20.80
N ALA A 387 -14.16 -0.12 20.58
CA ALA A 387 -13.79 0.89 19.60
C ALA A 387 -12.50 0.51 18.87
N GLN A 388 -12.45 0.82 17.58
CA GLN A 388 -11.21 0.88 16.83
C GLN A 388 -10.65 2.30 16.88
N LYS A 389 -9.37 2.44 17.23
CA LYS A 389 -8.66 3.72 17.19
C LYS A 389 -7.31 3.59 16.52
N LEU A 390 -6.86 4.69 15.92
CA LEU A 390 -5.48 4.84 15.48
C LEU A 390 -4.66 5.41 16.64
N MET A 391 -3.50 4.83 16.87
CA MET A 391 -2.53 5.34 17.83
C MET A 391 -1.11 5.11 17.34
N THR A 392 -0.13 5.73 18.01
CA THR A 392 1.28 5.41 17.73
C THR A 392 1.63 4.04 18.29
N GLY A 393 2.58 3.34 17.67
CA GLY A 393 3.10 2.09 18.21
C GLY A 393 3.68 2.28 19.61
N SER A 394 4.31 3.43 19.88
CA SER A 394 4.83 3.75 21.22
C SER A 394 3.69 3.79 22.24
N GLU A 395 2.60 4.47 21.94
CA GLU A 395 1.41 4.45 22.81
C GLU A 395 0.89 3.03 23.02
N PHE A 396 0.77 2.24 21.94
CA PHE A 396 0.32 0.86 22.00
C PHE A 396 1.21 -0.01 22.88
N PHE A 397 2.50 -0.16 22.56
CA PHE A 397 3.40 -1.07 23.27
C PHE A 397 3.66 -0.64 24.72
N ASN A 398 3.67 0.66 25.03
CA ASN A 398 3.84 1.15 26.41
C ASN A 398 2.62 0.89 27.29
N THR A 399 1.44 0.69 26.70
CA THR A 399 0.18 0.59 27.46
C THR A 399 -0.50 -0.77 27.35
N CYS A 400 -0.27 -1.53 26.28
CA CYS A 400 -1.01 -2.77 26.01
C CYS A 400 -0.77 -3.88 27.03
N THR A 401 0.38 -3.87 27.73
CA THR A 401 0.67 -4.85 28.80
C THR A 401 0.44 -4.30 30.21
N LEU A 402 -0.05 -3.06 30.35
CA LEU A 402 -0.44 -2.51 31.64
C LEU A 402 -1.75 -3.16 32.13
N PRO A 403 -2.04 -3.13 33.45
CA PRO A 403 -3.33 -3.57 33.96
C PRO A 403 -4.47 -2.90 33.18
N VAL A 404 -5.43 -3.72 32.76
CA VAL A 404 -6.57 -3.29 31.97
C VAL A 404 -7.36 -2.23 32.74
N ASP A 405 -7.59 -1.08 32.10
CA ASP A 405 -8.48 -0.04 32.65
C ASP A 405 -9.95 -0.37 32.35
N GLU A 406 -10.88 0.52 32.71
CA GLU A 406 -12.31 0.32 32.48
C GLU A 406 -12.67 0.14 30.99
N LYS A 407 -11.78 0.47 30.05
CA LYS A 407 -12.02 0.40 28.60
C LYS A 407 -11.58 -0.92 27.97
N GLY A 408 -10.96 -1.83 28.72
CA GLY A 408 -10.54 -3.12 28.20
C GLY A 408 -9.13 -3.14 27.56
N PRO A 409 -8.64 -4.33 27.17
CA PRO A 409 -7.31 -4.50 26.62
C PRO A 409 -7.15 -3.82 25.26
N LEU A 410 -5.90 -3.50 24.90
CA LEU A 410 -5.52 -3.04 23.57
C LEU A 410 -5.05 -4.22 22.72
N TYR A 411 -5.62 -4.38 21.53
CA TYR A 411 -5.28 -5.45 20.62
C TYR A 411 -5.04 -4.92 19.20
N LEU A 412 -3.82 -5.06 18.69
CA LEU A 412 -3.54 -4.86 17.27
C LEU A 412 -3.99 -6.15 16.56
N ALA A 413 -5.24 -6.13 16.12
CA ALA A 413 -5.91 -7.27 15.50
C ALA A 413 -6.00 -7.09 13.99
N GLN A 414 -5.84 -8.20 13.25
CA GLN A 414 -6.06 -8.28 11.81
C GLN A 414 -5.39 -7.16 10.98
N HIS A 415 -4.21 -6.70 11.40
CA HIS A 415 -3.53 -5.61 10.70
C HIS A 415 -2.68 -6.14 9.55
N ARG A 416 -2.79 -5.55 8.35
CA ARG A 416 -1.89 -5.78 7.20
C ARG A 416 -0.52 -5.12 7.42
N LEU A 417 0.11 -5.43 8.56
CA LEU A 417 1.34 -4.80 9.04
C LEU A 417 2.48 -4.88 8.00
N PHE A 418 2.52 -5.97 7.24
CA PHE A 418 3.55 -6.22 6.24
C PHE A 418 3.46 -5.31 5.03
N ASN A 419 2.28 -4.75 4.73
CA ASN A 419 2.15 -3.71 3.71
C ASN A 419 2.71 -2.39 4.23
N GLN A 420 2.57 -2.13 5.53
CA GLN A 420 3.06 -0.92 6.17
C GLN A 420 4.58 -0.96 6.42
N VAL A 421 5.09 -2.13 6.81
CA VAL A 421 6.50 -2.37 7.20
C VAL A 421 7.04 -3.63 6.48
N PRO A 422 7.31 -3.56 5.17
CA PRO A 422 7.64 -4.73 4.35
C PRO A 422 8.92 -5.46 4.76
N GLN A 423 9.87 -4.77 5.40
CA GLN A 423 11.11 -5.37 5.91
C GLN A 423 10.88 -6.51 6.93
N LEU A 424 9.73 -6.53 7.61
CA LEU A 424 9.37 -7.65 8.50
C LEU A 424 9.13 -8.96 7.74
N CYS A 425 8.83 -8.91 6.44
CA CYS A 425 8.70 -10.11 5.60
C CYS A 425 10.01 -10.89 5.45
N HIS A 426 11.17 -10.27 5.70
CA HIS A 426 12.45 -10.98 5.66
C HIS A 426 12.60 -12.01 6.79
N ASP A 427 11.76 -11.92 7.82
CA ASP A 427 11.86 -12.77 9.02
C ASP A 427 10.98 -14.05 8.94
N PHE A 428 10.22 -14.24 7.86
CA PHE A 428 9.37 -15.42 7.66
C PHE A 428 9.16 -15.75 6.17
N SER A 429 8.61 -16.94 5.88
CA SER A 429 8.20 -17.36 4.55
C SER A 429 6.71 -17.74 4.54
N LEU A 430 6.16 -18.14 3.39
CA LEU A 430 4.88 -18.86 3.44
C LEU A 430 5.08 -20.19 4.19
N PRO A 431 4.11 -20.61 5.03
CA PRO A 431 4.11 -21.95 5.60
C PRO A 431 4.11 -23.04 4.52
N LEU A 432 4.66 -24.22 4.85
CA LEU A 432 4.81 -25.38 3.94
C LEU A 432 3.53 -25.77 3.18
N TYR A 433 2.35 -25.50 3.75
CA TYR A 433 1.07 -25.91 3.20
C TYR A 433 0.44 -24.90 2.24
N CYS A 434 0.96 -23.67 2.16
CA CYS A 434 0.53 -22.66 1.17
C CYS A 434 1.70 -22.08 0.35
N ASP A 435 2.89 -22.70 0.40
CA ASP A 435 4.08 -22.25 -0.34
C ASP A 435 4.02 -22.44 -1.87
N HIS A 436 2.94 -23.04 -2.37
CA HIS A 436 2.61 -23.10 -3.80
C HIS A 436 1.92 -21.82 -4.30
N CYS A 437 1.43 -20.96 -3.40
CA CYS A 437 0.92 -19.65 -3.74
C CYS A 437 2.09 -18.67 -3.97
N GLU A 438 1.86 -17.64 -4.78
CA GLU A 438 2.77 -16.50 -4.82
C GLU A 438 2.72 -15.75 -3.49
N PHE A 439 3.87 -15.24 -3.02
CA PHE A 439 3.94 -14.56 -1.74
C PHE A 439 2.94 -13.39 -1.73
N GLU A 440 2.93 -12.57 -2.77
CA GLU A 440 2.09 -11.37 -2.90
C GLU A 440 0.58 -11.66 -2.88
N ASP A 441 0.15 -12.85 -3.30
CA ASP A 441 -1.26 -13.23 -3.40
C ASP A 441 -1.85 -13.73 -2.06
N VAL A 442 -0.99 -14.08 -1.10
CA VAL A 442 -1.42 -14.50 0.24
C VAL A 442 -1.63 -13.28 1.13
N ASP A 443 -2.86 -13.07 1.62
CA ASP A 443 -3.15 -12.03 2.60
C ASP A 443 -2.50 -12.40 3.94
N LYS A 444 -1.60 -11.56 4.43
CA LYS A 444 -0.95 -11.75 5.74
C LYS A 444 -1.41 -10.70 6.72
N ASN A 445 -2.01 -11.16 7.81
CA ASN A 445 -2.40 -10.28 8.91
C ASN A 445 -1.59 -10.59 10.17
N CYS A 446 -1.17 -9.53 10.86
CA CYS A 446 -0.44 -9.60 12.12
C CYS A 446 -1.39 -9.36 13.29
N TRP A 447 -1.17 -10.11 14.36
CA TRP A 447 -1.95 -10.07 15.59
C TRP A 447 -1.00 -9.86 16.76
N ILE A 448 -1.10 -8.74 17.46
CA ILE A 448 -0.22 -8.39 18.58
C ILE A 448 -1.06 -7.92 19.75
N GLY A 449 -0.91 -8.55 20.91
CA GLY A 449 -1.65 -8.14 22.12
C GLY A 449 -1.16 -8.80 23.40
N PRO A 450 -1.61 -8.29 24.56
CA PRO A 450 -1.34 -8.91 25.85
C PRO A 450 -2.06 -10.25 26.00
N GLY A 451 -1.69 -11.01 27.03
CA GLY A 451 -2.52 -12.11 27.51
C GLY A 451 -3.90 -11.59 27.95
N GLY A 452 -4.96 -12.31 27.60
CA GLY A 452 -6.35 -11.95 27.89
C GLY A 452 -7.11 -11.33 26.72
N THR A 453 -6.48 -11.02 25.59
CA THR A 453 -7.24 -10.62 24.38
C THR A 453 -8.06 -11.78 23.86
N VAL A 454 -9.29 -11.49 23.43
CA VAL A 454 -10.23 -12.48 22.91
C VAL A 454 -10.79 -12.01 21.58
N SER A 455 -10.68 -12.86 20.56
CA SER A 455 -11.49 -12.79 19.35
C SER A 455 -12.69 -13.73 19.53
N PRO A 456 -13.93 -13.19 19.63
CA PRO A 456 -15.18 -13.96 19.67
C PRO A 456 -15.26 -15.09 18.64
N LEU A 457 -16.17 -16.05 18.88
CA LEU A 457 -16.40 -17.13 17.92
C LEU A 457 -16.95 -16.55 16.60
N HIS A 458 -16.18 -16.66 15.52
CA HIS A 458 -16.53 -16.12 14.21
C HIS A 458 -16.03 -17.03 13.09
N THR A 459 -16.44 -16.74 11.86
CA THR A 459 -16.03 -17.48 10.66
C THR A 459 -15.42 -16.55 9.61
N ASP A 460 -14.43 -17.07 8.88
CA ASP A 460 -13.69 -16.37 7.84
C ASP A 460 -13.98 -16.93 6.43
N PRO A 461 -13.89 -16.11 5.38
CA PRO A 461 -14.25 -16.50 4.01
C PRO A 461 -13.14 -17.24 3.24
N ARG A 462 -11.96 -17.44 3.84
CA ARG A 462 -10.73 -17.95 3.21
C ARG A 462 -10.13 -19.09 4.03
N GLU A 463 -9.29 -19.91 3.41
CA GLU A 463 -8.45 -20.86 4.15
C GLU A 463 -7.39 -20.09 4.93
N ASN A 464 -7.06 -20.53 6.15
CA ASN A 464 -6.12 -19.80 7.00
C ASN A 464 -5.10 -20.74 7.66
N LEU A 465 -3.81 -20.44 7.47
CA LEU A 465 -2.74 -21.00 8.29
C LEU A 465 -2.36 -19.98 9.35
N PHE A 466 -2.74 -20.25 10.60
CA PHE A 466 -2.44 -19.41 11.74
C PHE A 466 -1.10 -19.83 12.36
N SER A 467 -0.06 -19.03 12.16
CA SER A 467 1.27 -19.26 12.71
C SER A 467 1.46 -18.49 14.02
N GLN A 468 1.76 -19.20 15.08
CA GLN A 468 2.05 -18.60 16.38
C GLN A 468 3.55 -18.24 16.45
N ILE A 469 3.86 -16.95 16.56
CA ILE A 469 5.26 -16.46 16.51
C ILE A 469 5.85 -16.41 17.92
N SER A 470 5.12 -15.83 18.87
CA SER A 470 5.53 -15.73 20.26
C SER A 470 4.31 -15.77 21.17
N GLY A 471 4.37 -16.51 22.26
CA GLY A 471 3.29 -16.67 23.23
C GLY A 471 2.32 -17.80 22.88
N ARG A 472 1.28 -17.93 23.68
CA ARG A 472 0.32 -19.05 23.63
C ARG A 472 -1.09 -18.56 23.37
N LYS A 473 -1.81 -19.21 22.47
CA LYS A 473 -3.22 -18.93 22.18
C LYS A 473 -4.06 -20.20 22.26
N PHE A 474 -5.21 -20.09 22.93
CA PHE A 474 -6.23 -21.11 22.98
C PHE A 474 -7.25 -20.90 21.86
N PHE A 475 -7.62 -21.99 21.20
CA PHE A 475 -8.64 -22.04 20.18
C PHE A 475 -9.79 -22.94 20.62
N ARG A 476 -11.03 -22.48 20.37
CA ARG A 476 -12.24 -23.30 20.41
C ARG A 476 -12.98 -23.16 19.11
N MET A 477 -13.18 -24.27 18.41
CA MET A 477 -13.71 -24.28 17.05
C MET A 477 -14.96 -25.13 16.91
N VAL A 478 -15.84 -24.76 15.99
CA VAL A 478 -17.07 -25.51 15.64
C VAL A 478 -17.17 -25.64 14.12
N SER A 479 -17.52 -26.84 13.64
CA SER A 479 -17.67 -27.11 12.21
C SER A 479 -18.74 -26.20 11.59
N PRO A 480 -18.57 -25.75 10.33
CA PRO A 480 -19.63 -25.05 9.60
C PRO A 480 -20.92 -25.87 9.51
N ASP A 481 -20.87 -27.21 9.56
CA ASP A 481 -22.04 -28.09 9.56
C ASP A 481 -22.93 -27.91 10.81
N GLU A 482 -22.39 -27.28 11.85
CA GLU A 482 -23.09 -27.02 13.11
C GLU A 482 -23.40 -25.53 13.33
N SER A 483 -23.38 -24.72 12.26
CA SER A 483 -23.63 -23.27 12.31
C SER A 483 -24.95 -22.90 12.99
N ASP A 484 -25.99 -23.74 12.86
CA ASP A 484 -27.29 -23.50 13.52
C ASP A 484 -27.22 -23.57 15.05
N LYS A 485 -26.19 -24.20 15.61
CA LYS A 485 -25.99 -24.39 17.06
C LYS A 485 -25.16 -23.29 17.71
N VAL A 486 -24.54 -22.40 16.93
CA VAL A 486 -23.68 -21.32 17.46
C VAL A 486 -24.36 -19.95 17.48
N TYR A 487 -25.64 -19.85 17.12
CA TYR A 487 -26.43 -18.62 17.26
C TYR A 487 -25.76 -17.39 16.65
N ALA A 488 -25.43 -17.45 15.36
CA ALA A 488 -24.89 -16.30 14.63
C ALA A 488 -25.79 -15.06 14.71
N TYR A 489 -25.21 -13.87 14.66
CA TYR A 489 -25.99 -12.65 14.43
C TYR A 489 -26.67 -12.72 13.06
N LYS A 490 -27.94 -12.33 12.98
CA LYS A 490 -28.73 -12.44 11.73
C LYS A 490 -28.78 -11.17 10.91
N ASP A 491 -28.55 -10.02 11.54
CA ASP A 491 -28.65 -8.70 10.95
C ASP A 491 -27.39 -7.87 11.24
N GLY A 492 -27.12 -6.87 10.41
CA GLY A 492 -25.96 -5.97 10.56
C GLY A 492 -24.71 -6.44 9.81
N ILE A 493 -23.54 -5.95 10.25
CA ILE A 493 -22.25 -6.15 9.57
C ILE A 493 -21.49 -7.38 10.14
N ILE A 494 -21.90 -7.90 11.31
CA ILE A 494 -21.21 -8.97 12.06
C ILE A 494 -21.92 -10.33 11.98
N THR A 495 -22.59 -10.62 10.86
CA THR A 495 -23.38 -11.86 10.68
C THR A 495 -22.54 -13.13 10.67
N ASN A 496 -21.23 -13.01 10.48
CA ASN A 496 -20.25 -14.08 10.59
C ASN A 496 -19.76 -14.32 12.04
N THR A 497 -20.37 -13.68 13.04
CA THR A 497 -19.99 -13.79 14.46
C THR A 497 -21.13 -14.42 15.28
N SER A 498 -20.76 -15.24 16.27
CA SER A 498 -21.68 -15.90 17.22
C SER A 498 -22.10 -14.95 18.34
N GLN A 499 -23.34 -15.11 18.81
CA GLN A 499 -23.84 -14.46 20.03
C GLN A 499 -23.37 -15.17 21.32
N VAL A 500 -22.81 -16.37 21.22
CA VAL A 500 -22.45 -17.21 22.37
C VAL A 500 -21.05 -16.83 22.88
N ASP A 501 -20.94 -16.53 24.17
CA ASP A 501 -19.63 -16.51 24.83
C ASP A 501 -19.14 -17.94 25.05
N VAL A 502 -18.43 -18.50 24.06
CA VAL A 502 -18.03 -19.90 24.12
C VAL A 502 -16.98 -20.21 25.18
N LEU A 503 -16.39 -19.22 25.85
CA LEU A 503 -15.54 -19.44 27.03
C LEU A 503 -16.37 -19.70 28.30
N ASN A 504 -17.58 -19.13 28.38
CA ASN A 504 -18.52 -19.32 29.48
C ASN A 504 -19.97 -19.26 28.95
N PRO A 505 -20.44 -20.32 28.27
CA PRO A 505 -21.69 -20.28 27.53
C PRO A 505 -22.91 -20.25 28.47
N ASP A 506 -23.81 -19.29 28.25
CA ASP A 506 -25.14 -19.26 28.86
C ASP A 506 -26.06 -20.26 28.14
N LEU A 507 -26.14 -21.48 28.68
CA LEU A 507 -26.92 -22.57 28.09
C LEU A 507 -28.44 -22.43 28.31
N ASP A 508 -28.88 -21.57 29.22
CA ASP A 508 -30.31 -21.25 29.35
C ASP A 508 -30.75 -20.38 28.17
N LYS A 509 -29.89 -19.44 27.75
CA LYS A 509 -30.12 -18.59 26.57
C LYS A 509 -29.81 -19.31 25.24
N PHE A 510 -28.79 -20.16 25.21
CA PHE A 510 -28.28 -20.81 24.00
C PHE A 510 -28.24 -22.35 24.12
N PRO A 511 -29.38 -23.01 24.35
CA PRO A 511 -29.42 -24.44 24.70
C PRO A 511 -28.88 -25.39 23.62
N GLU A 512 -28.99 -25.04 22.34
CA GLU A 512 -28.49 -25.88 21.24
C GLU A 512 -26.96 -25.92 21.18
N PHE A 513 -26.28 -24.93 21.76
CA PHE A 513 -24.81 -24.90 21.81
C PHE A 513 -24.24 -26.07 22.60
N ALA A 514 -24.96 -26.55 23.63
CA ALA A 514 -24.58 -27.74 24.39
C ALA A 514 -24.47 -29.02 23.52
N LYS A 515 -25.12 -29.03 22.34
CA LYS A 515 -25.11 -30.14 21.38
C LYS A 515 -24.13 -29.93 20.23
N ALA A 516 -23.43 -28.80 20.15
CA ALA A 516 -22.38 -28.57 19.17
C ALA A 516 -21.13 -29.37 19.56
N LYS A 517 -20.41 -29.91 18.60
CA LYS A 517 -19.10 -30.52 18.81
C LYS A 517 -18.02 -29.43 18.73
N CYS A 518 -17.50 -29.05 19.89
CA CYS A 518 -16.39 -28.10 19.99
C CYS A 518 -15.05 -28.82 19.81
N TRP A 519 -14.08 -28.14 19.23
CA TRP A 519 -12.70 -28.61 19.09
C TRP A 519 -11.76 -27.62 19.74
N ASP A 520 -11.06 -28.07 20.78
CA ASP A 520 -10.19 -27.24 21.61
C ASP A 520 -8.71 -27.53 21.29
N GLY A 521 -7.88 -26.49 21.29
CA GLY A 521 -6.44 -26.64 21.09
C GLY A 521 -5.65 -25.44 21.56
N VAL A 522 -4.35 -25.63 21.80
CA VAL A 522 -3.42 -24.57 22.17
C VAL A 522 -2.24 -24.58 21.21
N VAL A 523 -1.99 -23.44 20.59
CA VAL A 523 -0.79 -23.17 19.80
C VAL A 523 0.24 -22.42 20.64
N GLU A 524 1.50 -22.78 20.45
CA GLU A 524 2.68 -22.19 21.10
C GLU A 524 3.70 -21.76 20.03
N ASP A 525 4.80 -21.13 20.44
CA ASP A 525 5.83 -20.59 19.56
C ASP A 525 6.26 -21.61 18.48
N GLY A 526 6.13 -21.22 17.20
CA GLY A 526 6.49 -22.04 16.04
C GLY A 526 5.39 -22.98 15.53
N ASP A 527 4.28 -23.15 16.26
CA ASP A 527 3.15 -23.97 15.83
C ASP A 527 2.36 -23.31 14.70
N VAL A 528 1.74 -24.16 13.87
CA VAL A 528 0.78 -23.73 12.85
C VAL A 528 -0.54 -24.46 13.05
N LEU A 529 -1.62 -23.69 13.15
CA LEU A 529 -2.99 -24.19 13.13
C LEU A 529 -3.60 -23.93 11.75
N PHE A 530 -4.07 -24.98 11.09
CA PHE A 530 -4.93 -24.84 9.93
C PHE A 530 -6.38 -24.61 10.37
N ILE A 531 -6.94 -23.49 9.94
CA ILE A 531 -8.33 -23.09 10.14
C ILE A 531 -9.00 -23.18 8.76
N PRO A 532 -9.84 -24.21 8.52
CA PRO A 532 -10.47 -24.35 7.23
C PRO A 532 -11.51 -23.26 7.00
N LYS A 533 -11.69 -22.86 5.74
CA LYS A 533 -12.71 -21.88 5.35
C LYS A 533 -14.07 -22.24 5.94
N GLY A 534 -14.76 -21.24 6.52
CA GLY A 534 -16.09 -21.43 7.10
C GLY A 534 -16.10 -21.96 8.54
N TRP A 535 -14.97 -22.41 9.10
CA TRP A 535 -14.93 -22.86 10.49
C TRP A 535 -15.11 -21.72 11.48
N TRP A 536 -16.05 -21.93 12.41
CA TRP A 536 -16.23 -21.06 13.56
C TRP A 536 -15.04 -21.23 14.50
N HIS A 537 -14.39 -20.14 14.91
CA HIS A 537 -13.23 -20.20 15.79
C HIS A 537 -13.20 -19.00 16.75
N LEU A 538 -13.03 -19.30 18.04
CA LEU A 538 -12.70 -18.35 19.09
C LEU A 538 -11.20 -18.46 19.35
N VAL A 539 -10.55 -17.31 19.53
CA VAL A 539 -9.13 -17.23 19.86
C VAL A 539 -8.95 -16.45 21.16
N ALA A 540 -8.24 -17.01 22.14
CA ALA A 540 -7.93 -16.35 23.40
C ALA A 540 -6.43 -16.39 23.69
N SER A 541 -5.81 -15.22 23.91
CA SER A 541 -4.39 -15.11 24.25
C SER A 541 -4.16 -15.53 25.70
N LEU A 542 -3.36 -16.58 25.92
CA LEU A 542 -2.99 -17.06 27.25
C LEU A 542 -1.78 -16.31 27.80
N THR A 543 -0.94 -15.77 26.93
CA THR A 543 0.20 -14.91 27.28
C THR A 543 0.21 -13.70 26.35
N ASN A 544 1.12 -12.75 26.59
CA ASN A 544 1.47 -11.77 25.56
C ASN A 544 1.81 -12.53 24.27
N SER A 545 1.26 -12.10 23.15
CA SER A 545 1.26 -12.90 21.94
C SER A 545 1.49 -12.09 20.67
N ILE A 546 2.21 -12.74 19.75
CA ILE A 546 2.41 -12.31 18.37
C ILE A 546 2.05 -13.48 17.46
N SER A 547 1.20 -13.25 16.48
CA SER A 547 0.78 -14.28 15.51
C SER A 547 0.71 -13.70 14.10
N ILE A 548 0.86 -14.56 13.10
CA ILE A 548 0.65 -14.22 11.68
C ILE A 548 -0.37 -15.20 11.10
N SER A 549 -1.45 -14.68 10.54
CA SER A 549 -2.41 -15.48 9.77
C SER A 549 -2.13 -15.34 8.28
N PHE A 550 -2.11 -16.45 7.56
CA PHE A 550 -1.92 -16.52 6.12
C PHE A 550 -3.23 -16.97 5.48
N TRP A 551 -3.97 -16.03 4.89
CA TRP A 551 -5.21 -16.32 4.18
C TRP A 551 -4.90 -16.62 2.72
N PHE A 552 -5.32 -17.78 2.24
CA PHE A 552 -5.03 -18.26 0.89
C PHE A 552 -6.27 -18.93 0.27
N ASP A 553 -6.21 -19.17 -1.04
CA ASP A 553 -7.21 -19.93 -1.78
C ASP A 553 -6.63 -21.30 -2.18
N LYS A 554 -7.49 -22.32 -2.31
CA LYS A 554 -7.11 -23.71 -2.60
C LYS A 554 -6.61 -23.93 -4.02
#